data_AF-A0A4Y2RHI6-F1
#
_entry.id   AF-A0A4Y2RHI6-F1
#
_cell.length_a   1.000
_cell.length_b   1.000
_cell.length_c   1.000
_cell.angle_alpha   90.00
_cell.angle_beta   90.00
_cell.angle_gamma   90.00
#
_symmetry.space_group_name_H-M   'P 1'
#
loop_
_entity.id
_entity.type
_entity.pdbx_description
1 polymer ?
#
loop_
_entity_poly.entity_id
_entity_poly.type
_entity_poly.pdbx_seq_one_letter_code
_entity_poly.pdbx_strand_id
1 'polypeptide(L)'
;MSSGRPPKPFHETCARTKKKRRIQNLRTEVPTEQLTFSAQMKLKAGKKIDASKIIKDISSNPGHVTKYRKTFHTLQNKTEKLTPAEALSIFVEAGLIRNQYEIGHINIRQMRKRKYHKPFSKKTLEMLLPGQVAISEDSVEEEMNEEEDVFNEEDAISSGGFPHRR
;
A
#
# COMPACT_ATOMS: atom_id res chain seq x y z
N MET A 1 -33.98 -40.75 10.09
CA MET A 1 -32.65 -40.20 10.43
C MET A 1 -32.43 -38.96 9.58
N SER A 2 -32.51 -37.76 10.15
CA SER A 2 -32.32 -36.52 9.37
C SER A 2 -30.87 -36.43 8.88
N SER A 3 -30.66 -36.71 7.59
CA SER A 3 -29.36 -36.59 6.92
C SER A 3 -29.09 -35.13 6.58
N GLY A 4 -28.71 -34.36 7.60
CA GLY A 4 -28.30 -32.96 7.44
C GLY A 4 -26.94 -32.82 6.77
N ARG A 5 -26.66 -31.62 6.25
CA ARG A 5 -25.34 -31.26 5.70
C ARG A 5 -24.23 -31.52 6.73
N PRO A 6 -23.14 -32.23 6.38
CA PRO A 6 -22.08 -32.54 7.31
C PRO A 6 -21.45 -31.25 7.87
N PRO A 7 -21.14 -31.22 9.19
CA PRO A 7 -20.54 -30.06 9.81
C PRO A 7 -19.12 -29.86 9.27
N LYS A 8 -18.86 -28.68 8.71
CA LYS A 8 -17.49 -28.26 8.35
C LYS A 8 -16.55 -28.28 9.56
N PRO A 9 -15.26 -28.60 9.39
CA PRO A 9 -14.28 -28.56 10.46
C PRO A 9 -14.15 -27.16 11.04
N PHE A 10 -13.72 -27.07 12.31
CA PHE A 10 -13.74 -25.81 13.04
C PHE A 10 -12.96 -24.71 12.31
N HIS A 11 -11.76 -24.98 11.80
CA HIS A 11 -10.89 -23.98 11.17
C HIS A 11 -11.51 -23.37 9.89
N GLU A 12 -12.25 -24.13 9.08
CA GLU A 12 -12.89 -23.67 7.83
C GLU A 12 -14.21 -22.90 8.05
N THR A 13 -14.78 -22.92 9.25
CA THR A 13 -16.04 -22.22 9.50
C THR A 13 -15.85 -20.71 9.63
N CYS A 14 -16.82 -19.93 9.14
CA CYS A 14 -16.84 -18.48 9.28
C CYS A 14 -16.87 -18.07 10.77
N ALA A 15 -16.02 -17.10 11.13
CA ALA A 15 -15.85 -16.60 12.49
C ALA A 15 -17.12 -15.92 13.04
N ARG A 16 -17.92 -15.29 12.19
CA ARG A 16 -18.95 -14.32 12.62
C ARG A 16 -20.12 -14.95 13.39
N THR A 17 -20.58 -16.13 12.99
CA THR A 17 -21.79 -16.74 13.56
C THR A 17 -21.60 -18.20 13.93
N LYS A 18 -21.03 -19.01 13.04
CA LYS A 18 -20.89 -20.46 13.23
C LYS A 18 -19.84 -20.82 14.28
N LYS A 19 -18.65 -20.19 14.26
CA LYS A 19 -17.64 -20.42 15.32
C LYS A 19 -18.13 -19.95 16.69
N LYS A 20 -18.70 -18.74 16.78
CA LYS A 20 -19.21 -18.17 18.04
C LYS A 20 -20.28 -19.04 18.71
N ARG A 21 -21.22 -19.58 17.92
CA ARG A 21 -22.25 -20.49 18.45
C ARG A 21 -21.66 -21.81 18.95
N ARG A 22 -20.69 -22.38 18.24
CA ARG A 22 -20.03 -23.63 18.64
C ARG A 22 -19.22 -23.52 19.93
N ILE A 23 -18.66 -22.35 20.23
CA ILE A 23 -17.90 -22.11 21.47
C ILE A 23 -18.74 -21.41 22.56
N GLN A 24 -20.06 -21.33 22.40
CA GLN A 24 -20.92 -20.56 23.31
C GLN A 24 -20.79 -21.07 24.75
N ASN A 25 -20.92 -22.38 24.96
CA ASN A 25 -20.79 -23.00 26.29
C ASN A 25 -19.43 -22.72 26.91
N LEU A 26 -18.35 -22.84 26.13
CA LEU A 26 -16.99 -22.53 26.59
C LEU A 26 -16.83 -21.06 27.00
N ARG A 27 -17.58 -20.13 26.41
CA ARG A 27 -17.52 -18.70 26.76
C ARG A 27 -18.34 -18.35 27.99
N THR A 28 -19.37 -19.14 28.30
CA THR A 28 -20.28 -18.88 29.43
C THR A 28 -19.85 -19.63 30.69
N GLU A 29 -19.36 -20.86 30.54
CA GLU A 29 -19.10 -21.77 31.67
C GLU A 29 -17.65 -21.68 32.17
N VAL A 30 -16.69 -21.44 31.26
CA VAL A 30 -15.27 -21.51 31.60
C VAL A 30 -14.72 -20.11 31.88
N PRO A 31 -14.07 -19.88 33.03
CA PRO A 31 -13.46 -18.60 33.33
C PRO A 31 -12.31 -18.28 32.35
N THR A 32 -12.13 -16.99 32.09
CA THR A 32 -11.13 -16.48 31.13
C THR A 32 -9.71 -16.97 31.45
N GLU A 33 -9.35 -17.05 32.74
CA GLU A 33 -8.02 -17.50 33.18
C GLU A 33 -7.73 -18.94 32.80
N GLN A 34 -8.72 -19.82 32.89
CA GLN A 34 -8.58 -21.22 32.48
C GLN A 34 -8.48 -21.33 30.95
N LEU A 35 -9.21 -20.48 30.20
CA LEU A 35 -9.11 -20.41 28.75
C LEU A 35 -7.73 -19.87 28.29
N THR A 36 -7.17 -18.88 28.97
CA THR A 36 -5.84 -18.35 28.63
C THR A 36 -4.74 -19.36 28.97
N PHE A 37 -4.82 -20.01 30.13
CA PHE A 37 -3.88 -21.05 30.52
C PHE A 37 -3.92 -22.26 29.57
N SER A 38 -5.11 -22.75 29.23
CA SER A 38 -5.27 -23.85 28.27
C SER A 38 -4.72 -23.49 26.89
N ALA A 39 -4.95 -22.25 26.42
CA ALA A 39 -4.36 -21.75 25.18
C ALA A 39 -2.82 -21.75 25.23
N GLN A 40 -2.22 -21.29 26.34
CA GLN A 40 -0.77 -21.35 26.54
C GLN A 40 -0.25 -22.79 26.45
N MET A 41 -0.90 -23.75 27.14
CA MET A 41 -0.48 -25.16 27.12
C MET A 41 -0.57 -25.78 25.72
N LYS A 42 -1.64 -25.48 24.98
CA LYS A 42 -1.78 -25.95 23.58
C LYS A 42 -0.70 -25.39 22.67
N LEU A 43 -0.31 -24.13 22.84
CA LEU A 43 0.78 -23.52 22.06
C LEU A 43 2.14 -24.13 22.40
N LYS A 44 2.42 -24.40 23.69
CA LYS A 44 3.63 -25.11 24.10
C LYS A 44 3.71 -26.51 23.51
N ALA A 45 2.61 -27.27 23.58
CA ALA A 45 2.52 -28.60 22.97
C ALA A 45 2.76 -28.55 21.44
N GLY A 46 2.27 -27.50 20.78
CA GLY A 46 2.52 -27.24 19.37
C GLY A 46 3.88 -26.63 19.04
N LYS A 47 4.85 -26.62 19.98
CA LYS A 47 6.19 -26.02 19.85
C LYS A 47 6.21 -24.52 19.51
N LYS A 48 5.10 -23.80 19.75
CA LYS A 48 4.97 -22.34 19.56
C LYS A 48 5.28 -21.61 20.86
N ILE A 49 6.52 -21.75 21.33
CA ILE A 49 6.95 -21.31 22.65
C ILE A 49 6.82 -19.78 22.79
N ASP A 50 7.24 -19.01 21.79
CA ASP A 50 7.21 -17.54 21.86
C ASP A 50 5.78 -17.00 21.88
N ALA A 51 4.86 -17.61 21.12
CA ALA A 51 3.44 -17.27 21.19
C ALA A 51 2.88 -17.53 22.59
N SER A 52 3.26 -18.65 23.23
CA SER A 52 2.86 -18.92 24.62
C SER A 52 3.41 -17.88 25.60
N LYS A 53 4.66 -17.43 25.42
CA LYS A 53 5.27 -16.39 26.26
C LYS A 53 4.52 -15.06 26.12
N ILE A 54 4.15 -14.67 24.90
CA ILE A 54 3.40 -13.45 24.63
C ILE A 54 2.02 -13.50 25.29
N ILE A 55 1.28 -14.62 25.18
CA ILE A 55 -0.02 -14.75 25.85
C ILE A 55 0.14 -14.65 27.37
N LYS A 56 1.18 -15.27 27.94
CA LYS A 56 1.47 -15.17 29.38
C LYS A 56 1.71 -13.71 29.79
N ASP A 57 2.58 -13.01 29.08
CA ASP A 57 2.93 -11.62 29.36
C ASP A 57 1.72 -10.68 29.25
N ILE A 58 0.93 -10.81 28.19
CA ILE A 58 -0.29 -10.04 27.99
C ILE A 58 -1.33 -10.33 29.08
N SER A 59 -1.47 -11.60 29.48
CA SER A 59 -2.42 -12.01 30.51
C SER A 59 -2.04 -11.48 31.88
N SER A 60 -0.74 -11.40 32.20
CA SER A 60 -0.25 -10.86 33.47
C SER A 60 -0.18 -9.33 33.47
N ASN A 61 0.09 -8.70 32.32
CA ASN A 61 0.20 -7.26 32.19
C ASN A 61 -0.51 -6.76 30.91
N PRO A 62 -1.78 -6.34 31.00
CA PRO A 62 -2.53 -5.87 29.84
C PRO A 62 -1.95 -4.60 29.20
N GLY A 63 -1.15 -3.82 29.94
CA GLY A 63 -0.46 -2.64 29.41
C GLY A 63 0.54 -2.98 28.30
N HIS A 64 1.10 -4.19 28.31
CA HIS A 64 2.07 -4.65 27.31
C HIS A 64 1.45 -4.87 25.92
N VAL A 65 0.14 -5.12 25.84
CA VAL A 65 -0.59 -5.25 24.56
C VAL A 65 -0.36 -4.05 23.65
N THR A 66 -0.43 -2.85 24.21
CA THR A 66 -0.24 -1.62 23.44
C THR A 66 1.19 -1.47 22.93
N LYS A 67 2.18 -1.91 23.71
CA LYS A 67 3.60 -1.90 23.32
C LYS A 67 3.85 -2.88 22.17
N TYR A 68 3.35 -4.12 22.27
CA TYR A 68 3.44 -5.09 21.18
C TYR A 68 2.77 -4.59 19.90
N ARG A 69 1.58 -4.00 20.02
CA ARG A 69 0.87 -3.43 18.87
C ARG A 69 1.67 -2.30 18.22
N LYS A 70 2.20 -1.36 19.00
CA LYS A 70 3.00 -0.23 18.49
C LYS A 70 4.27 -0.73 17.80
N THR A 71 5.04 -1.58 18.46
CA THR A 71 6.30 -2.13 17.91
C THR A 71 6.07 -2.93 16.63
N PHE A 72 5.02 -3.77 16.59
CA PHE A 72 4.64 -4.51 15.38
C PHE A 72 4.28 -3.57 14.23
N HIS A 73 3.46 -2.54 14.47
CA HIS A 73 3.13 -1.56 13.44
C HIS A 73 4.37 -0.75 13.01
N THR A 74 5.25 -0.38 13.92
CA THR A 74 6.50 0.29 13.57
C THR A 74 7.32 -0.60 12.66
N LEU A 75 7.53 -1.88 13.00
CA LEU A 75 8.28 -2.85 12.19
C LEU A 75 7.67 -3.06 10.80
N GLN A 76 6.36 -3.24 10.70
CA GLN A 76 5.65 -3.40 9.42
C GLN A 76 5.75 -2.13 8.56
N ASN A 77 5.81 -0.96 9.19
CA ASN A 77 5.93 0.33 8.52
C ASN A 77 7.38 0.87 8.50
N LYS A 78 8.38 0.05 8.83
CA LYS A 78 9.80 0.34 8.53
C LYS A 78 10.00 0.15 7.03
N THR A 79 9.33 0.98 6.25
CA THR A 79 9.68 1.18 4.86
C THR A 79 10.78 2.22 4.88
N GLU A 80 11.96 1.84 4.38
CA GLU A 80 13.01 2.81 4.05
C GLU A 80 12.36 3.90 3.21
N LYS A 81 12.24 5.08 3.81
CA LYS A 81 11.80 6.25 3.08
C LYS A 81 13.01 6.63 2.25
N LEU A 82 12.85 6.64 0.93
CA LEU A 82 13.87 7.17 0.03
C LEU A 82 14.30 8.54 0.55
N THR A 83 15.61 8.71 0.69
CA THR A 83 16.15 10.03 1.01
C THR A 83 15.78 11.00 -0.12
N PRO A 84 15.73 12.31 0.16
CA PRO A 84 15.44 13.29 -0.87
C PRO A 84 16.36 13.20 -2.09
N ALA A 85 17.64 12.90 -1.85
CA ALA A 85 18.65 12.70 -2.89
C ALA A 85 18.42 11.41 -3.69
N GLU A 86 18.12 10.29 -3.04
CA GLU A 86 17.79 9.03 -3.73
C GLU A 86 16.54 9.17 -4.61
N ALA A 87 15.50 9.84 -4.09
CA ALA A 87 14.28 10.08 -4.86
C ALA A 87 14.53 10.93 -6.11
N LEU A 88 15.47 11.88 -6.04
CA LEU A 88 15.91 12.69 -7.17
C LEU A 88 16.81 11.91 -8.13
N SER A 89 17.74 11.07 -7.64
CA SER A 89 18.57 10.22 -8.52
C SER A 89 17.69 9.28 -9.33
N ILE A 90 16.71 8.62 -8.70
CA ILE A 90 15.73 7.77 -9.43
C ILE A 90 14.94 8.59 -10.47
N PHE A 91 14.58 9.83 -10.14
CA PHE A 91 13.88 10.72 -11.09
C PHE A 91 14.73 11.04 -12.32
N VAL A 92 15.99 11.42 -12.11
CA VAL A 92 16.94 11.78 -13.19
C VAL A 92 17.31 10.56 -14.01
N GLU A 93 17.64 9.44 -13.37
CA GLU A 93 18.00 8.18 -14.02
C GLU A 93 16.85 7.62 -14.88
N ALA A 94 15.61 7.77 -14.42
CA ALA A 94 14.43 7.31 -15.15
C ALA A 94 13.98 8.29 -16.25
N GLY A 95 14.63 9.45 -16.40
CA GLY A 95 14.28 10.46 -17.41
C GLY A 95 12.83 10.97 -17.30
N LEU A 96 12.28 10.98 -16.08
CA LEU A 96 10.87 11.31 -15.87
C LEU A 96 10.64 12.81 -16.02
N ILE A 97 9.47 13.20 -16.54
CA ILE A 97 9.02 14.59 -16.49
C ILE A 97 8.34 14.82 -15.13
N ARG A 98 8.41 16.05 -14.60
CA ARG A 98 7.81 16.42 -13.29
C ARG A 98 6.38 15.90 -13.11
N ASN A 99 5.52 16.07 -14.11
CA ASN A 99 4.12 15.64 -14.05
C ASN A 99 3.98 14.11 -13.99
N GLN A 100 4.82 13.37 -14.72
CA GLN A 100 4.83 11.90 -14.71
C GLN A 100 5.25 11.36 -13.34
N TYR A 101 6.26 11.98 -12.74
CA TYR A 101 6.70 11.63 -11.39
C TYR A 101 5.62 11.94 -10.35
N GLU A 102 4.96 13.09 -10.44
CA GLU A 102 3.88 13.46 -9.51
C GLU A 102 2.67 12.52 -9.60
N ILE A 103 2.27 12.11 -10.81
CA ILE A 103 1.21 11.11 -11.02
C ILE A 103 1.61 9.76 -10.43
N GLY A 104 2.84 9.30 -10.71
CA GLY A 104 3.38 8.07 -10.12
C GLY A 104 3.40 8.12 -8.60
N HIS A 105 3.80 9.24 -8.02
CA HIS A 105 3.84 9.47 -6.57
C HIS A 105 2.44 9.39 -5.93
N ILE A 106 1.44 10.03 -6.54
CA ILE A 106 0.05 10.03 -6.06
C ILE A 106 -0.52 8.60 -6.10
N ASN A 107 -0.32 7.88 -7.20
CA ASN A 107 -0.81 6.51 -7.37
C ASN A 107 -0.19 5.55 -6.36
N ILE A 108 1.12 5.63 -6.14
CA ILE A 108 1.82 4.78 -5.17
C ILE A 108 1.40 5.14 -3.73
N ARG A 109 1.18 6.42 -3.41
CA ARG A 109 0.64 6.87 -2.11
C ARG A 109 -0.75 6.30 -1.84
N GLN A 110 -1.64 6.31 -2.84
CA GLN A 110 -3.00 5.76 -2.72
C GLN A 110 -2.98 4.24 -2.54
N MET A 111 -2.17 3.54 -3.34
CA MET A 111 -2.11 2.06 -3.33
C MET A 111 -1.45 1.49 -2.08
N ARG A 112 -0.43 2.17 -1.53
CA ARG A 112 0.38 1.64 -0.42
C ARG A 112 0.14 2.33 0.92
N LYS A 113 -0.70 3.38 0.99
CA LYS A 113 -0.88 4.24 2.19
C LYS A 113 0.44 4.75 2.80
N ARG A 114 1.48 4.90 1.96
CA ARG A 114 2.83 5.31 2.39
C ARG A 114 3.03 6.81 2.20
N LYS A 115 3.84 7.41 3.08
CA LYS A 115 4.33 8.78 2.92
C LYS A 115 5.65 8.71 2.13
N TYR A 116 5.62 9.08 0.84
CA TYR A 116 6.82 9.25 0.02
C TYR A 116 7.30 10.70 0.06
N HIS A 117 8.61 10.89 -0.03
CA HIS A 117 9.23 12.22 -0.11
C HIS A 117 8.94 12.87 -1.48
N LYS A 118 8.81 14.20 -1.52
CA LYS A 118 8.63 14.94 -2.78
C LYS A 118 10.02 15.47 -3.21
N PRO A 119 10.59 14.98 -4.33
CA PRO A 119 11.94 15.35 -4.75
C PRO A 119 12.05 16.84 -5.07
N PHE A 120 10.98 17.45 -5.59
CA PHE A 120 10.88 18.88 -5.87
C PHE A 120 10.37 19.72 -4.70
N SER A 121 10.56 19.27 -3.46
CA SER A 121 10.32 20.18 -2.35
C SER A 121 11.39 21.28 -2.36
N LYS A 122 10.99 22.54 -2.12
CA LYS A 122 11.89 23.70 -2.09
C LYS A 122 13.17 23.42 -1.28
N LYS A 123 12.98 22.81 -0.09
CA LYS A 123 14.06 22.37 0.80
C LYS A 123 15.04 21.38 0.18
N THR A 124 14.58 20.46 -0.68
CA THR A 124 15.45 19.46 -1.31
C THR A 124 16.30 20.08 -2.43
N LEU A 125 15.70 20.95 -3.24
CA LEU A 125 16.41 21.69 -4.28
C LEU A 125 17.44 22.66 -3.66
N GLU A 126 17.07 23.34 -2.58
CA GLU A 126 17.95 24.26 -1.85
C GLU A 126 19.16 23.58 -1.20
N MET A 127 19.02 22.32 -0.75
CA MET A 127 20.14 21.54 -0.22
C MET A 127 21.15 21.09 -1.30
N LEU A 128 20.70 20.91 -2.54
CA LEU A 128 21.53 20.40 -3.65
C LEU A 128 22.09 21.52 -4.53
N LEU A 129 21.39 22.66 -4.59
CA LEU A 129 21.79 23.86 -5.31
C LEU A 129 21.84 25.07 -4.36
N PRO A 130 22.67 25.03 -3.30
CA PRO A 130 22.77 26.15 -2.37
C PRO A 130 23.29 27.40 -3.11
N GLY A 131 22.49 28.46 -3.10
CA GLY A 131 22.85 29.75 -3.71
C GLY A 131 22.38 29.99 -5.14
N GLN A 132 21.62 29.08 -5.77
CA GLN A 132 21.07 29.27 -7.13
C GLN A 132 19.57 29.61 -7.18
N VAL A 133 18.88 29.68 -6.05
CA VAL A 133 17.43 29.99 -5.99
C VAL A 133 17.19 31.51 -6.04
N ALA A 134 17.72 32.15 -7.07
CA ALA A 134 17.34 33.47 -7.54
C ALA A 134 17.11 33.37 -9.06
N ILE A 135 16.19 32.50 -9.46
CA ILE A 135 15.61 32.57 -10.81
C ILE A 135 14.22 33.14 -10.59
N SER A 136 14.11 34.44 -10.83
CA SER A 136 12.87 35.19 -10.83
C SER A 136 11.86 34.55 -11.79
N GLU A 137 10.60 34.54 -11.37
CA GLU A 137 9.45 34.16 -12.19
C GLU A 137 9.18 35.26 -13.24
N ASP A 138 10.12 35.53 -14.13
CA ASP A 138 9.89 36.39 -15.31
C ASP A 138 10.09 35.53 -16.56
N SER A 139 9.18 34.57 -16.76
CA SER A 139 9.00 33.89 -18.04
C SER A 139 8.22 34.83 -18.94
N VAL A 140 8.94 35.67 -19.68
CA VAL A 140 8.40 36.40 -20.85
C VAL A 140 7.97 35.34 -21.87
N GLU A 141 6.69 35.36 -22.24
CA GLU A 141 6.15 34.55 -23.32
C GLU A 141 6.75 35.07 -24.63
N GLU A 142 7.74 34.37 -25.19
CA GLU A 142 8.16 34.58 -26.59
C GLU A 142 7.13 33.89 -27.49
N GLU A 143 6.23 34.70 -28.07
CA GLU A 143 5.38 34.31 -29.19
C GLU A 143 6.26 33.81 -30.35
N MET A 144 6.19 32.51 -30.64
CA MET A 144 6.71 31.98 -31.90
C MET A 144 5.77 32.38 -33.03
N ASN A 145 6.25 33.25 -33.92
CA ASN A 145 5.61 33.52 -35.20
C ASN A 145 5.66 32.25 -36.06
N GLU A 146 4.49 31.73 -36.44
CA GLU A 146 4.38 30.68 -37.45
C GLU A 146 4.44 31.33 -38.84
N GLU A 147 5.56 31.13 -39.55
CA GLU A 147 5.65 31.35 -40.98
C GLU A 147 4.90 30.21 -41.69
N GLU A 148 3.80 30.54 -42.37
CA GLU A 148 3.06 29.58 -43.20
C GLU A 148 3.85 29.26 -44.48
N ASP A 149 4.53 28.12 -44.49
CA ASP A 149 5.11 27.53 -45.69
C ASP A 149 4.08 26.67 -46.44
N VAL A 150 3.86 27.09 -47.68
CA VAL A 150 2.99 26.50 -48.71
C VAL A 150 3.52 25.13 -49.15
N PHE A 151 2.69 24.08 -49.12
CA PHE A 151 2.89 22.90 -49.95
C PHE A 151 1.58 22.42 -50.57
N ASN A 152 1.54 22.49 -51.90
CA ASN A 152 0.55 21.89 -52.79
C ASN A 152 0.81 20.38 -52.91
N GLU A 153 -0.25 19.56 -52.94
CA GLU A 153 -0.41 18.40 -53.85
C GLU A 153 -1.75 17.69 -53.54
N GLU A 154 -2.77 17.92 -54.36
CA GLU A 154 -3.92 17.01 -54.46
C GLU A 154 -3.90 16.36 -55.84
N ASP A 155 -3.31 15.17 -55.90
CA ASP A 155 -3.41 14.27 -57.05
C ASP A 155 -4.61 13.32 -56.90
N ALA A 156 -5.52 13.51 -57.86
CA ALA A 156 -6.46 12.58 -58.49
C ALA A 156 -6.64 11.14 -57.91
N ILE A 157 -7.85 10.97 -57.37
CA ILE A 157 -8.78 9.82 -57.46
C ILE A 157 -8.35 8.66 -58.39
N SER A 158 -8.26 7.44 -57.87
CA SER A 158 -8.55 6.23 -58.67
C SER A 158 -8.91 4.98 -57.84
N SER A 159 -10.10 4.44 -58.15
CA SER A 159 -10.55 3.03 -57.98
C SER A 159 -10.65 2.48 -56.55
N GLY A 160 -11.69 1.77 -56.11
CA GLY A 160 -12.80 1.08 -56.76
C GLY A 160 -13.25 -0.04 -55.81
N GLY A 161 -14.53 -0.42 -55.84
CA GLY A 161 -14.97 -1.73 -55.32
C GLY A 161 -15.86 -1.74 -54.08
N PHE A 162 -17.18 -1.78 -54.34
CA PHE A 162 -18.18 -2.51 -53.53
C PHE A 162 -17.74 -3.98 -53.30
N PRO A 163 -18.19 -4.72 -52.24
CA PRO A 163 -19.62 -4.90 -51.98
C PRO A 163 -20.09 -5.10 -50.52
N HIS A 164 -21.39 -4.85 -50.40
CA HIS A 164 -22.34 -5.45 -49.46
C HIS A 164 -22.02 -6.92 -49.09
N ARG A 165 -22.06 -7.25 -47.79
CA ARG A 165 -22.74 -8.46 -47.30
C ARG A 165 -22.91 -8.48 -45.77
N ARG A 166 -24.19 -8.53 -45.41
CA ARG A 166 -24.85 -9.05 -44.19
C ARG A 166 -24.67 -8.30 -42.87
#